data_AF-A0A1T5DCF9-F1
#
_entry.id   AF-A0A1T5DCF9-F1
#
_cell.length_a   1.000
_cell.length_b   1.000
_cell.length_c   1.000
_cell.angle_alpha   90.00
_cell.angle_beta   90.00
_cell.angle_gamma   90.00
#
_symmetry.space_group_name_H-M   'P 1'
#
loop_
_entity.id
_entity.type
_entity.pdbx_description
1 polymer ?
#
loop_
_entity_poly.entity_id
_entity_poly.type
_entity_poly.pdbx_seq_one_letter_code
_entity_poly.pdbx_strand_id
1 'polypeptide(L)'
;MRFEIPDFSLLTELIPGVTSLKGRVVILHFPTHTVLELLHAEDPLSKTVSPCYEWERINKYGEIDKFTFIVHRYVTDDLTAVFEQAKEWYRNIIDWLDTSDDAFDRFLREWENHSDDLPN
;
A
#
# COMPACT_ATOMS: atom_id res chain seq x y z
N MET A 1 -6.25 16.99 -25.01
CA MET A 1 -5.97 16.02 -23.95
C MET A 1 -5.76 16.81 -22.67
N ARG A 2 -6.64 16.70 -21.68
CA ARG A 2 -6.42 17.31 -20.36
C ARG A 2 -5.72 16.27 -19.50
N PHE A 3 -4.61 16.65 -18.89
CA PHE A 3 -3.96 15.83 -17.87
C PHE A 3 -4.65 16.14 -16.55
N GLU A 4 -5.28 15.13 -15.96
CA GLU A 4 -5.84 15.21 -14.61
C GLU A 4 -4.77 14.71 -13.64
N ILE A 5 -4.51 15.50 -12.61
CA ILE A 5 -3.61 15.11 -11.52
C ILE A 5 -4.40 14.13 -10.65
N PRO A 6 -3.85 12.95 -10.31
CA PRO A 6 -4.54 12.01 -9.43
C PRO A 6 -4.67 12.61 -8.04
N ASP A 7 -5.67 12.18 -7.27
CA ASP A 7 -5.83 12.65 -5.88
C ASP A 7 -4.69 12.17 -4.99
N PHE A 8 -4.15 10.97 -5.27
CA PHE A 8 -3.08 10.34 -4.51
C PHE A 8 -1.93 9.87 -5.41
N SER A 9 -0.71 9.92 -4.88
CA SER A 9 0.45 9.24 -5.46
C SER A 9 1.33 8.66 -4.38
N LEU A 10 2.00 7.56 -4.71
CA LEU A 10 3.13 7.07 -3.93
C LEU A 10 4.36 7.90 -4.27
N LEU A 11 5.12 8.25 -3.23
CA LEU A 11 6.46 8.85 -3.36
C LEU A 11 7.56 7.80 -3.14
N THR A 12 7.18 6.55 -2.87
CA THR A 12 8.07 5.39 -2.72
C THR A 12 7.87 4.44 -3.89
N GLU A 13 8.95 3.86 -4.41
CA GLU A 13 8.88 2.88 -5.49
C GLU A 13 8.18 1.59 -5.02
N LEU A 14 7.15 1.17 -5.74
CA LEU A 14 6.63 -0.20 -5.69
C LEU A 14 7.34 -1.00 -6.79
N ILE A 15 8.42 -1.70 -6.48
CA ILE A 15 9.10 -2.56 -7.47
C ILE A 15 8.43 -3.95 -7.44
N PRO A 16 7.79 -4.41 -8.53
CA PRO A 16 7.27 -5.78 -8.61
C PRO A 16 8.42 -6.79 -8.55
N GLY A 17 8.28 -7.86 -7.76
CA GLY A 17 9.28 -8.93 -7.66
C GLY A 17 10.45 -8.66 -6.72
N VAL A 18 10.48 -7.49 -6.08
CA VAL A 18 11.32 -7.25 -4.91
C VAL A 18 10.36 -6.90 -3.77
N THR A 19 10.07 -7.86 -2.89
CA THR A 19 9.49 -7.58 -1.58
C THR A 19 10.50 -6.75 -0.79
N SER A 20 10.55 -5.46 -1.08
CA SER A 20 11.28 -4.49 -0.29
C SER A 20 10.48 -3.20 -0.24
N LEU A 21 9.24 -3.32 0.24
CA LEU A 21 8.76 -2.36 1.22
C LEU A 21 9.77 -2.40 2.37
N LYS A 22 10.79 -1.54 2.36
CA LYS A 22 11.66 -1.30 3.54
C LYS A 22 10.86 -0.60 4.64
N GLY A 23 9.70 -1.16 4.98
CA GLY A 23 8.81 -0.81 6.08
C GLY A 23 8.02 0.48 5.96
N ARG A 24 8.21 1.29 4.91
CA ARG A 24 7.71 2.68 4.88
C ARG A 24 7.15 3.06 3.54
N VAL A 25 5.89 3.50 3.53
CA VAL A 25 5.18 3.95 2.34
C VAL A 25 4.83 5.42 2.51
N VAL A 26 5.25 6.25 1.56
CA VAL A 26 4.96 7.69 1.60
C VAL A 26 3.93 8.03 0.53
N ILE A 27 2.86 8.70 0.95
CA ILE A 27 1.69 9.02 0.14
C ILE A 27 1.51 10.54 0.11
N LEU A 28 1.34 11.09 -1.09
CA LEU A 28 0.96 12.48 -1.29
C LEU A 28 -0.51 12.55 -1.68
N HIS A 29 -1.31 13.29 -0.90
CA HIS A 29 -2.66 13.69 -1.26
C HIS A 29 -2.61 15.10 -1.88
N PHE A 30 -2.81 15.19 -3.19
CA PHE A 30 -2.67 16.43 -3.95
C PHE A 30 -3.68 17.52 -3.56
N PRO A 31 -5.00 17.23 -3.40
CA PRO A 31 -5.98 18.27 -3.09
C PRO A 31 -5.65 19.09 -1.85
N THR A 32 -5.07 18.45 -0.83
CA THR A 32 -4.77 19.10 0.47
C THR A 32 -3.28 19.29 0.72
N HIS A 33 -2.43 18.91 -0.25
CA HIS A 33 -0.96 18.89 -0.11
C HIS A 33 -0.51 18.14 1.16
N THR A 34 -1.23 17.07 1.50
CA THR A 34 -0.96 16.28 2.70
C THR A 34 0.05 15.20 2.39
N VAL A 35 1.12 15.13 3.17
CA VAL A 35 2.12 14.07 3.10
C VAL A 35 1.89 13.11 4.25
N LEU A 36 1.50 11.89 3.91
CA LEU A 36 1.28 10.79 4.82
C LEU A 36 2.45 9.81 4.71
N GLU A 37 2.84 9.21 5.83
CA GLU A 37 3.67 8.01 5.84
C GLU A 37 2.90 6.90 6.54
N LEU A 38 2.79 5.75 5.88
CA LEU A 38 2.21 4.55 6.43
C LEU A 38 3.32 3.67 7.01
N LEU A 39 3.16 3.32 8.28
CA LEU A 39 4.06 2.50 9.07
C LEU A 39 3.33 1.25 9.53
N HIS A 40 4.08 0.18 9.82
CA HIS A 40 3.56 -0.89 10.68
C HIS A 40 3.35 -0.35 12.10
N ALA A 41 2.28 -0.79 12.78
CA ALA A 41 1.94 -0.32 14.13
C ALA A 41 3.03 -0.58 15.18
N GLU A 42 3.96 -1.49 14.90
CA GLU A 42 5.11 -1.78 15.77
C GLU A 42 6.28 -0.80 15.60
N ASP A 43 6.29 0.03 14.55
CA ASP A 43 7.36 1.01 14.33
C ASP A 43 7.35 2.05 15.46
N PRO A 44 8.44 2.24 16.22
CA PRO A 44 8.51 3.21 17.32
C PRO A 44 8.12 4.64 16.91
N LEU A 45 8.33 5.00 15.64
CA LEU A 45 8.02 6.32 15.11
C LEU A 45 6.53 6.65 15.21
N SER A 46 5.65 5.64 15.07
CA SER A 46 4.19 5.76 15.22
C SER A 46 3.77 6.40 16.55
N LYS A 47 4.57 6.22 17.61
CA LYS A 47 4.28 6.72 18.97
C LYS A 47 4.82 8.12 19.23
N THR A 48 5.61 8.66 18.29
CA THR A 48 6.36 9.91 18.49
C THR A 48 5.89 11.06 17.60
N VAL A 49 5.13 10.75 16.54
CA VAL A 49 4.67 11.73 15.55
C VAL A 49 3.16 11.91 15.67
N SER A 50 2.73 13.17 15.75
CA SER A 50 1.32 13.58 15.71
C SER A 50 1.13 14.65 14.64
N PRO A 51 0.00 14.66 13.91
CA PRO A 51 -1.13 13.75 14.06
C PRO A 51 -0.88 12.35 13.45
N CYS A 52 -1.55 11.35 14.02
CA CYS A 52 -1.49 9.95 13.57
C CYS A 52 -2.88 9.30 13.56
N TYR A 53 -3.05 8.26 12.73
CA TYR A 53 -4.30 7.53 12.56
C TYR A 53 -4.01 6.03 12.39
N GLU A 54 -4.58 5.22 13.27
CA GLU A 54 -4.43 3.76 13.25
C GLU A 54 -5.44 3.11 12.32
N TRP A 55 -5.00 2.09 11.59
CA TRP A 55 -5.82 1.36 10.65
C TRP A 55 -5.46 -0.13 10.69
N GLU A 56 -6.48 -0.98 10.76
CA GLU A 56 -6.34 -2.44 10.67
C GLU A 56 -7.00 -2.97 9.40
N ARG A 57 -6.38 -3.98 8.79
CA ARG A 57 -6.88 -4.70 7.61
C ARG A 57 -6.74 -6.20 7.84
N ILE A 58 -7.70 -6.97 7.35
CA ILE A 58 -7.55 -8.42 7.22
C ILE A 58 -6.94 -8.69 5.85
N ASN A 59 -5.77 -9.34 5.82
CA ASN A 59 -5.08 -9.69 4.58
C ASN A 59 -5.68 -10.93 3.91
N LYS A 60 -5.20 -11.29 2.71
CA LYS A 60 -5.72 -12.47 1.97
C LYS A 60 -5.57 -13.80 2.72
N TYR A 61 -4.68 -13.88 3.70
CA TYR A 61 -4.47 -15.06 4.54
C TYR A 61 -5.36 -15.08 5.80
N GLY A 62 -6.17 -14.04 6.02
CA GLY A 62 -7.02 -13.90 7.20
C GLY A 62 -6.29 -13.35 8.43
N GLU A 63 -5.06 -12.87 8.28
CA GLU A 63 -4.29 -12.25 9.37
C GLU A 63 -4.59 -10.75 9.45
N ILE A 64 -4.44 -10.18 10.64
CA ILE A 64 -4.68 -8.75 10.88
C ILE A 64 -3.37 -7.99 10.69
N ASP A 65 -3.29 -7.23 9.61
CA ASP A 65 -2.25 -6.24 9.41
C ASP A 65 -2.63 -4.95 10.14
N LYS A 66 -1.74 -4.46 11.00
CA LYS A 66 -1.91 -3.20 11.73
C LYS A 66 -0.97 -2.13 11.19
N PHE A 67 -1.54 -1.01 10.80
CA PHE A 67 -0.82 0.12 10.26
C PHE A 67 -1.13 1.41 11.01
N THR A 68 -0.22 2.36 10.89
CA THR A 68 -0.40 3.72 11.38
C THR A 68 -0.03 4.70 10.27
N PHE A 69 -0.96 5.57 9.90
CA PHE A 69 -0.64 6.76 9.13
C PHE A 69 -0.10 7.83 10.08
N ILE A 70 1.07 8.36 9.78
CA ILE A 70 1.60 9.59 10.40
C ILE A 70 1.59 10.71 9.37
N VAL A 71 1.41 11.95 9.82
CA VAL A 71 1.35 13.12 8.94
C VAL A 71 2.60 13.96 9.11
N HIS A 72 3.31 14.19 8.00
CA HIS A 72 4.50 15.04 7.97
C HIS A 72 4.17 16.49 7.62
N ARG A 73 3.14 16.69 6.81
CA ARG A 73 2.70 18.01 6.36
C ARG A 73 1.24 17.96 5.94
N TYR A 74 0.50 19.05 6.20
CA TYR A 74 -0.86 19.23 5.73
C TYR A 74 -1.23 20.72 5.67
N VAL A 75 -2.23 21.05 4.86
CA VAL A 75 -2.80 22.41 4.76
C VAL A 75 -4.29 22.43 5.14
N THR A 76 -4.93 21.26 5.26
CA THR A 76 -6.35 21.11 5.60
C THR A 76 -6.57 20.89 7.09
N ASP A 77 -7.66 21.41 7.64
CA ASP A 77 -8.08 21.09 9.02
C ASP A 77 -8.82 19.74 9.12
N ASP A 78 -9.32 19.21 8.00
CA ASP A 78 -10.02 17.93 7.94
C ASP A 78 -9.08 16.79 7.53
N LEU A 79 -8.19 16.42 8.46
CA LEU A 79 -7.29 15.27 8.27
C LEU A 79 -8.04 13.93 8.27
N THR A 80 -9.17 13.84 8.98
CA THR A 80 -9.97 12.62 9.06
C THR A 80 -10.47 12.18 7.68
N ALA A 81 -11.00 13.11 6.88
CA ALA A 81 -11.42 12.80 5.52
C ALA A 81 -10.25 12.34 4.62
N VAL A 82 -9.05 12.92 4.81
CA VAL A 82 -7.85 12.53 4.07
C VAL A 82 -7.41 11.11 4.45
N PHE A 83 -7.47 10.74 5.74
CA PHE A 83 -7.12 9.40 6.19
C PHE A 83 -8.08 8.33 5.64
N GLU A 84 -9.39 8.57 5.66
CA GLU A 84 -10.35 7.61 5.11
C GLU A 84 -10.14 7.39 3.61
N GLN A 85 -9.89 8.46 2.85
CA GLN A 85 -9.59 8.36 1.42
C GLN A 85 -8.27 7.62 1.17
N ALA A 86 -7.21 7.95 1.92
CA ALA A 86 -5.90 7.31 1.80
C ALA A 86 -5.96 5.80 2.13
N LYS A 87 -6.74 5.44 3.15
CA LYS A 87 -7.01 4.06 3.55
C LYS A 87 -7.68 3.27 2.43
N GLU A 88 -8.77 3.79 1.86
CA GLU A 88 -9.46 3.10 0.77
C GLU A 88 -8.59 2.98 -0.47
N TRP A 89 -7.90 4.05 -0.83
CA TRP A 89 -7.01 4.08 -1.98
C TRP A 89 -5.85 3.08 -1.82
N TYR A 90 -5.17 3.08 -0.67
CA TYR A 90 -4.05 2.18 -0.42
C TYR A 90 -4.49 0.73 -0.26
N ARG A 91 -5.67 0.47 0.34
CA ARG A 91 -6.27 -0.87 0.37
C ARG A 91 -6.42 -1.44 -1.04
N ASN A 92 -6.92 -0.66 -1.99
CA ASN A 92 -7.07 -1.10 -3.39
C ASN A 92 -5.72 -1.48 -4.03
N ILE A 93 -4.65 -0.77 -3.69
CA ILE A 93 -3.29 -1.09 -4.16
C ILE A 93 -2.85 -2.45 -3.61
N ILE A 94 -3.01 -2.68 -2.30
CA ILE A 94 -2.58 -3.96 -1.71
C ILE A 94 -3.47 -5.11 -2.18
N ASP A 95 -4.78 -4.93 -2.28
CA ASP A 95 -5.70 -5.95 -2.80
C ASP A 95 -5.34 -6.34 -4.25
N TRP A 96 -4.91 -5.37 -5.06
CA TRP A 96 -4.41 -5.63 -6.41
C TRP A 96 -3.07 -6.39 -6.41
N LEU A 97 -2.14 -6.06 -5.51
CA LEU A 97 -0.89 -6.80 -5.33
C LEU A 97 -1.16 -8.24 -4.90
N ASP A 98 -2.03 -8.43 -3.91
CA ASP A 98 -2.45 -9.74 -3.41
C ASP A 98 -3.01 -10.63 -4.53
N THR A 99 -3.86 -10.04 -5.40
CA THR A 99 -4.43 -10.72 -6.56
C THR A 99 -3.39 -11.01 -7.65
N SER A 100 -2.44 -10.10 -7.86
CA SER A 100 -1.39 -10.24 -8.87
C SER A 100 -0.40 -11.34 -8.49
N ASP A 101 -0.06 -11.44 -7.21
CA ASP A 101 0.76 -12.53 -6.67
C ASP A 101 0.07 -13.89 -6.88
N ASP A 102 -1.23 -13.99 -6.64
CA ASP A 102 -1.98 -15.24 -6.86
C ASP A 102 -2.00 -15.66 -8.34
N ALA A 103 -2.05 -14.67 -9.26
CA ALA A 103 -1.98 -14.94 -10.69
C ALA A 103 -0.59 -15.44 -11.11
N PHE A 104 0.47 -14.88 -10.52
CA PHE A 104 1.84 -15.29 -10.76
C PHE A 104 2.12 -16.70 -10.19
N ASP A 105 1.69 -16.97 -8.95
CA ASP A 105 1.79 -18.29 -8.32
C ASP A 105 1.05 -19.36 -9.11
N ARG A 106 -0.15 -19.03 -9.64
CA ARG A 106 -0.90 -19.94 -10.51
C ARG A 106 -0.17 -20.22 -11.81
N PHE A 107 0.36 -19.19 -12.46
CA PHE A 107 1.15 -19.33 -13.69
C PHE A 107 2.37 -20.25 -13.47
N LEU A 108 3.10 -20.07 -12.37
CA LEU A 108 4.24 -20.93 -12.04
C LEU A 108 3.84 -22.40 -11.84
N ARG A 109 2.71 -22.67 -11.15
CA ARG A 109 2.21 -24.04 -10.97
C ARG A 109 1.77 -24.68 -12.29
N GLU A 110 1.11 -23.93 -13.16
CA GLU A 110 0.74 -24.41 -14.51
C GLU A 110 1.99 -24.71 -15.34
N TRP A 111 3.03 -23.88 -15.24
CA TRP A 111 4.30 -24.08 -15.94
C TRP A 111 5.06 -25.32 -15.45
N GLU A 112 5.14 -25.55 -14.13
CA GLU A 112 5.74 -26.76 -13.56
C GLU A 112 5.01 -28.03 -14.03
N ASN A 113 3.68 -28.02 -14.02
CA ASN A 113 2.87 -29.16 -14.47
C ASN A 113 3.03 -29.46 -15.97
N HIS A 114 3.39 -28.48 -16.80
CA HIS A 114 3.64 -28.66 -18.23
C HIS A 114 5.12 -28.92 -18.57
N SER A 115 6.04 -28.81 -17.59
CA SER A 115 7.46 -29.09 -17.80
C SER A 115 7.78 -30.59 -17.91
N ASP A 116 6.92 -31.44 -17.35
CA ASP A 116 7.01 -32.91 -17.44
C ASP A 116 6.56 -33.47 -18.81
N ASP A 117 5.93 -32.66 -19.66
CA ASP A 117 5.42 -33.05 -20.99
C ASP A 117 6.39 -32.69 -22.15
N LEU A 118 7.60 -32.22 -21.84
CA LEU A 118 8.60 -31.90 -22.88
C LEU A 118 9.25 -33.19 -23.42
N PRO A 119 9.19 -33.46 -24.75
CA PRO A 119 9.85 -34.63 -25.33
C PRO A 119 11.37 -34.48 -25.24
N ASN A 120 12.04 -35.54 -24.75
CA ASN A 120 13.50 -35.68 -24.65
C ASN A 120 14.25 -35.31 -25.94
#